data_AF-A0A812MFS8-F1
#
_entry.id   AF-A0A812MFS8-F1
#
_cell.length_a   1.000
_cell.length_b   1.000
_cell.length_c   1.000
_cell.angle_alpha   90.00
_cell.angle_beta   90.00
_cell.angle_gamma   90.00
#
_symmetry.space_group_name_H-M   'P 1'
#
loop_
_entity.id
_entity.type
_entity.pdbx_description
1 polymer ?
#
loop_
_entity_poly.entity_id
_entity_poly.type
_entity_poly.pdbx_seq_one_letter_code
_entity_poly.pdbx_strand_id
1 'polypeptide(L)'
;MKQIMAWLFCSLACLMVSTYKLSTEPPNVATITDDQEWVDDVPDDNLERQYGPHADLSLALSMTIMNLSTFSGQINSRDRPQSPNSTHRFGVDPHADKLMLYDKVKGFYSVLHEVIGENASLYCPWNAERYIAECIDIAVCLVQRDVPAYMSQEAYASILEQVTRFPIIWEAIRYGLASEDSTEISGPDFDMPADMVCDENDHSHDHPALLQGSVSQTFALSTAMHNAARSTHKILAEHGANASLNRTIQRFEEAWHPVCHLLGCDHSNFLDIYLASHSHTMALMSKASVSHLHSHIRGRQKLHLAMARFTQEHGAAFADRVYRSGTQAKSEEAFRRYGHVTREAVRDHLLPMTVAMNNKTKALRLVDQVEFAKFYAAWKESHGNETGKEVAPWLSGFSELQTVMRSRGFELLTVIRPFEVCWKRFECRDVEMLLVCIPP
;
A
#
# COMPACT_ATOMS: atom_id res chain seq x y z
N MET A 1 14.40 -14.60 -24.15
CA MET A 1 13.02 -14.51 -24.69
C MET A 1 12.05 -15.55 -24.13
N LYS A 2 12.30 -16.88 -24.21
CA LYS A 2 11.38 -17.89 -23.63
C LYS A 2 11.25 -17.83 -22.10
N GLN A 3 12.30 -17.44 -21.37
CA GLN A 3 12.23 -17.16 -19.91
C GLN A 3 11.54 -15.83 -19.56
N ILE A 4 11.54 -14.85 -20.47
CA ILE A 4 10.84 -13.56 -20.31
C ILE A 4 9.33 -13.75 -20.51
N MET A 5 8.94 -14.63 -21.45
CA MET A 5 7.54 -15.04 -21.64
C MET A 5 7.01 -15.87 -20.46
N ALA A 6 7.84 -16.74 -19.87
CA ALA A 6 7.48 -17.49 -18.66
C ALA A 6 7.31 -16.57 -17.43
N TRP A 7 8.04 -15.44 -17.36
CA TRP A 7 7.93 -14.43 -16.31
C TRP A 7 6.68 -13.54 -16.46
N LEU A 8 6.33 -13.13 -17.69
CA LEU A 8 5.04 -12.51 -18.00
C LEU A 8 3.87 -13.43 -17.62
N PHE A 9 4.01 -14.75 -17.84
CA PHE A 9 3.01 -15.75 -17.43
C PHE A 9 2.92 -15.94 -15.91
N CYS A 10 4.00 -15.76 -15.15
CA CYS A 10 3.99 -15.93 -13.69
C CYS A 10 3.36 -14.73 -12.97
N SER A 11 3.63 -13.49 -13.42
CA SER A 11 2.96 -12.29 -12.92
C SER A 11 1.47 -12.22 -13.35
N LEU A 12 1.12 -12.85 -14.48
CA LEU A 12 -0.26 -13.09 -14.93
C LEU A 12 -0.99 -14.17 -14.12
N ALA A 13 -0.33 -15.28 -13.82
CA ALA A 13 -0.86 -16.39 -13.03
C ALA A 13 -0.89 -16.08 -11.51
N CYS A 14 -0.24 -14.99 -11.07
CA CYS A 14 -0.45 -14.39 -9.76
C CYS A 14 -1.79 -13.63 -9.65
N LEU A 15 -2.33 -13.16 -10.78
CA LEU A 15 -3.60 -12.42 -10.85
C LEU A 15 -4.78 -13.25 -11.37
N MET A 16 -4.55 -14.42 -11.96
CA MET A 16 -5.63 -15.34 -12.36
C MET A 16 -5.28 -16.79 -12.02
N VAL A 17 -6.09 -17.38 -11.12
CA VAL A 17 -6.75 -18.70 -11.21
C VAL A 17 -7.19 -19.12 -9.80
N SER A 18 -8.48 -18.91 -9.51
CA SER A 18 -9.32 -19.97 -8.94
C SER A 18 -10.38 -20.23 -10.01
N THR A 19 -10.19 -21.27 -10.83
CA THR A 19 -11.17 -21.68 -11.82
C THR A 19 -12.21 -22.55 -11.14
N TYR A 20 -13.39 -22.00 -10.87
CA TYR A 20 -14.62 -22.79 -10.75
C TYR A 20 -15.44 -22.57 -12.02
N LYS A 21 -15.88 -23.67 -12.64
CA LYS A 21 -16.88 -23.65 -13.71
C LYS A 21 -18.18 -23.06 -13.12
N LEU A 22 -18.62 -21.91 -13.63
CA LEU A 22 -19.94 -21.34 -13.34
C LEU A 22 -20.74 -21.12 -14.62
N SER A 23 -22.06 -21.20 -14.43
CA SER A 23 -23.13 -21.26 -15.42
C SER A 23 -23.36 -19.93 -16.18
N THR A 24 -24.08 -19.99 -17.30
CA THR A 24 -24.12 -18.98 -18.37
C THR A 24 -25.35 -18.05 -18.35
N GLU A 25 -25.80 -17.53 -17.21
CA GLU A 25 -26.88 -16.53 -17.19
C GLU A 25 -26.58 -15.32 -16.29
N PRO A 26 -26.78 -14.08 -16.77
CA PRO A 26 -26.56 -12.88 -15.97
C PRO A 26 -27.71 -12.65 -14.97
N PRO A 27 -27.45 -12.36 -13.68
CA PRO A 27 -28.52 -12.01 -12.76
C PRO A 27 -28.92 -10.54 -12.93
N ASN A 28 -30.24 -10.29 -12.87
CA ASN A 28 -30.79 -8.95 -12.68
C ASN A 28 -30.32 -8.37 -11.34
N VAL A 29 -29.82 -7.14 -11.36
CA VAL A 29 -29.46 -6.36 -10.17
C VAL A 29 -30.73 -6.09 -9.36
N ALA A 30 -30.92 -6.85 -8.28
CA ALA A 30 -31.98 -6.61 -7.33
C ALA A 30 -31.54 -5.52 -6.34
N THR A 31 -32.28 -4.41 -6.31
CA THR A 31 -32.26 -3.44 -5.21
C THR A 31 -32.71 -4.14 -3.93
N ILE A 32 -31.82 -4.22 -2.94
CA ILE A 32 -32.12 -4.71 -1.60
C ILE A 32 -33.01 -3.66 -0.91
N THR A 33 -34.26 -4.00 -0.60
CA THR A 33 -35.17 -3.18 0.20
C THR A 33 -35.05 -3.52 1.68
N ASP A 34 -35.06 -2.48 2.49
CA ASP A 34 -34.53 -2.38 3.84
C ASP A 34 -35.69 -2.39 4.85
N ASP A 35 -36.13 -3.57 5.31
CA ASP A 35 -37.24 -3.70 6.28
C ASP A 35 -36.92 -4.73 7.38
N GLN A 36 -35.72 -4.68 7.96
CA GLN A 36 -35.41 -5.49 9.14
C GLN A 36 -34.73 -4.62 10.21
N GLU A 37 -35.49 -4.27 11.23
CA GLU A 37 -35.07 -3.49 12.39
C GLU A 37 -34.17 -4.37 13.28
N TRP A 38 -32.85 -4.17 13.19
CA TRP A 38 -31.85 -4.89 13.99
C TRP A 38 -31.47 -4.04 15.21
N VAL A 39 -31.92 -4.47 16.38
CA VAL A 39 -31.54 -3.89 17.68
C VAL A 39 -30.45 -4.75 18.31
N ASP A 40 -29.23 -4.22 18.37
CA ASP A 40 -28.30 -4.28 19.51
C ASP A 40 -26.98 -3.61 19.07
N ASP A 41 -26.97 -2.28 19.06
CA ASP A 41 -25.76 -1.47 18.87
C ASP A 41 -24.86 -1.64 20.10
N VAL A 42 -23.75 -2.36 19.94
CA VAL A 42 -22.61 -2.18 20.84
C VAL A 42 -22.15 -0.73 20.68
N PRO A 43 -22.03 0.06 21.76
CA PRO A 43 -21.62 1.46 21.65
C PRO A 43 -20.27 1.57 20.93
N ASP A 44 -20.25 2.37 19.88
CA ASP A 44 -19.09 2.71 19.03
C ASP A 44 -17.86 3.13 19.88
N ASP A 45 -18.14 3.75 21.03
CA ASP A 45 -17.19 4.15 22.08
C ASP A 45 -16.14 3.10 22.45
N ASN A 46 -16.43 1.80 22.34
CA ASN A 46 -15.47 0.77 22.74
C ASN A 46 -14.33 0.60 21.72
N LEU A 47 -14.62 0.78 20.43
CA LEU A 47 -13.61 0.67 19.36
C LEU A 47 -12.62 1.84 19.45
N GLU A 48 -13.13 3.06 19.56
CA GLU A 48 -12.29 4.27 19.64
C GLU A 48 -11.42 4.27 20.89
N ARG A 49 -11.94 3.80 22.03
CA ARG A 49 -11.15 3.69 23.27
C ARG A 49 -10.01 2.68 23.16
N GLN A 50 -10.20 1.60 22.40
CA GLN A 50 -9.20 0.53 22.29
C GLN A 50 -8.20 0.76 21.16
N TYR A 51 -8.66 1.23 20.00
CA TYR A 51 -7.88 1.31 18.76
C TYR A 51 -7.64 2.74 18.26
N GLY A 52 -8.15 3.75 18.97
CA GLY A 52 -7.94 5.15 18.66
C GLY A 52 -9.04 5.76 17.80
N PRO A 53 -9.10 7.11 17.74
CA PRO A 53 -10.12 7.84 16.99
C PRO A 53 -10.04 7.62 15.47
N HIS A 54 -8.89 7.21 14.94
CA HIS A 54 -8.69 6.97 13.50
C HIS A 54 -8.59 5.48 13.15
N ALA A 55 -9.08 4.59 14.02
CA ALA A 55 -9.06 3.15 13.79
C ALA A 55 -9.68 2.79 12.42
N ASP A 56 -10.96 3.17 12.20
CA ASP A 56 -11.69 2.95 10.95
C ASP A 56 -10.91 3.43 9.72
N LEU A 57 -10.24 4.58 9.84
CA LEU A 57 -9.46 5.19 8.77
C LEU A 57 -8.21 4.37 8.43
N SER A 58 -7.53 3.80 9.41
CA SER A 58 -6.36 2.95 9.19
C SER A 58 -6.70 1.68 8.38
N LEU A 59 -7.86 1.08 8.66
CA LEU A 59 -8.36 -0.06 7.91
C LEU A 59 -8.82 0.37 6.51
N ALA A 60 -9.59 1.44 6.41
CA ALA A 60 -10.09 1.97 5.13
C ALA A 60 -8.95 2.35 4.17
N LEU A 61 -7.89 2.96 4.70
CA LEU A 61 -6.67 3.29 3.97
C LEU A 61 -6.00 2.02 3.42
N SER A 62 -5.78 1.01 4.27
CA SER A 62 -5.16 -0.26 3.86
C SER A 62 -5.97 -0.98 2.77
N MET A 63 -7.30 -1.02 2.94
CA MET A 63 -8.21 -1.59 1.94
C MET A 63 -8.15 -0.85 0.61
N THR A 64 -8.09 0.48 0.65
CA THR A 64 -8.06 1.31 -0.57
C THR A 64 -6.78 1.17 -1.34
N ILE A 65 -5.63 1.09 -0.67
CA ILE A 65 -4.34 0.82 -1.35
C ILE A 65 -4.38 -0.53 -2.07
N MET A 66 -4.97 -1.57 -1.47
CA MET A 66 -5.16 -2.85 -2.16
C MET A 66 -6.10 -2.73 -3.36
N ASN A 67 -7.28 -2.11 -3.17
CA ASN A 67 -8.26 -1.96 -4.24
C ASN A 67 -7.67 -1.20 -5.45
N LEU A 68 -6.93 -0.13 -5.19
CA LEU A 68 -6.25 0.66 -6.22
C LEU A 68 -5.09 -0.12 -6.86
N SER A 69 -4.36 -0.94 -6.11
CA SER A 69 -3.34 -1.83 -6.66
C SER A 69 -3.96 -2.85 -7.63
N THR A 70 -5.09 -3.47 -7.26
CA THR A 70 -5.82 -4.39 -8.13
C THR A 70 -6.36 -3.68 -9.37
N PHE A 71 -6.98 -2.51 -9.18
CA PHE A 71 -7.50 -1.68 -10.28
C PHE A 71 -6.39 -1.31 -11.27
N SER A 72 -5.23 -0.87 -10.76
CA SER A 72 -4.05 -0.54 -11.57
C SER A 72 -3.59 -1.73 -12.43
N GLY A 73 -3.55 -2.94 -11.88
CA GLY A 73 -3.21 -4.15 -12.64
C GLY A 73 -4.23 -4.47 -13.74
N GLN A 74 -5.52 -4.23 -13.48
CA GLN A 74 -6.59 -4.48 -14.43
C GLN A 74 -6.62 -3.46 -15.57
N ILE A 75 -6.54 -2.16 -15.25
CA ILE A 75 -6.58 -1.08 -16.24
C ILE A 75 -5.35 -1.06 -17.14
N ASN A 76 -4.20 -1.57 -16.69
CA ASN A 76 -2.99 -1.67 -17.51
C ASN A 76 -2.88 -2.99 -18.30
N SER A 77 -3.81 -3.94 -18.11
CA SER A 77 -3.82 -5.23 -18.80
C SER A 77 -4.84 -5.30 -19.95
N ARG A 78 -5.19 -4.16 -20.57
CA ARG A 78 -6.24 -4.05 -21.61
C ARG A 78 -6.06 -4.99 -22.79
N ASP A 79 -4.81 -5.20 -23.21
CA ASP A 79 -4.47 -6.03 -24.37
C ASP A 79 -4.61 -7.53 -24.11
N ARG A 80 -4.90 -7.94 -22.87
CA ARG A 80 -5.03 -9.35 -22.52
C ARG A 80 -6.46 -9.81 -22.70
N PRO A 81 -6.68 -11.05 -23.18
CA PRO A 81 -8.01 -11.63 -23.23
C PRO A 81 -8.59 -11.61 -21.81
N GLN A 82 -9.58 -10.74 -21.59
CA GLN A 82 -10.30 -10.74 -20.33
C GLN A 82 -11.06 -12.05 -20.20
N SER A 83 -11.22 -12.53 -18.97
CA SER A 83 -12.10 -13.66 -18.71
C SER A 83 -13.45 -13.39 -19.38
N PRO A 84 -14.05 -14.37 -20.10
CA PRO A 84 -15.36 -14.19 -20.71
C PRO A 84 -16.46 -13.82 -19.70
N ASN A 85 -16.19 -14.02 -18.40
CA ASN A 85 -17.07 -13.67 -17.29
C ASN A 85 -16.76 -12.28 -16.69
N SER A 86 -15.83 -11.50 -17.23
CA SER A 86 -15.62 -10.11 -16.80
C SER A 86 -16.78 -9.26 -17.29
N THR A 87 -17.57 -8.73 -16.35
CA THR A 87 -18.67 -7.81 -16.64
C THR A 87 -18.16 -6.45 -17.13
N HIS A 88 -16.93 -6.09 -16.76
CA HIS A 88 -16.32 -4.81 -17.10
C HIS A 88 -15.18 -4.99 -18.10
N ARG A 89 -15.09 -4.09 -19.10
CA ARG A 89 -14.06 -4.08 -20.13
C ARG A 89 -13.29 -2.76 -20.12
N PHE A 90 -12.13 -2.77 -19.47
CA PHE A 90 -11.19 -1.63 -19.46
C PHE A 90 -10.79 -1.18 -20.86
N GLY A 91 -10.71 0.14 -21.07
CA GLY A 91 -10.32 0.73 -22.36
C GLY A 91 -11.47 0.94 -23.36
N VAL A 92 -12.67 0.42 -23.09
CA VAL A 92 -13.83 0.52 -24.02
C VAL A 92 -14.71 1.72 -23.68
N ASP A 93 -14.96 1.94 -22.39
CA ASP A 93 -15.78 3.04 -21.88
C ASP A 93 -15.02 3.75 -20.74
N PRO A 94 -14.40 4.90 -21.05
CA PRO A 94 -13.62 5.68 -20.08
C PRO A 94 -14.44 6.14 -18.88
N HIS A 95 -15.73 6.41 -19.11
CA HIS A 95 -16.64 6.80 -18.05
C HIS A 95 -16.88 5.63 -17.09
N ALA A 96 -17.06 4.41 -17.62
CA ALA A 96 -17.22 3.22 -16.80
C ALA A 96 -15.93 2.86 -16.03
N ASP A 97 -14.74 3.00 -16.64
CA ASP A 97 -13.44 2.83 -15.97
C ASP A 97 -13.32 3.80 -14.78
N LYS A 98 -13.70 5.06 -14.98
CA LYS A 98 -13.70 6.10 -13.95
C LYS A 98 -14.71 5.85 -12.83
N LEU A 99 -15.93 5.41 -13.16
CA LEU A 99 -16.91 5.00 -12.15
C LEU A 99 -16.41 3.83 -11.30
N MET A 100 -15.74 2.87 -11.92
CA MET A 100 -15.14 1.74 -11.20
C MET A 100 -14.00 2.21 -10.29
N LEU A 101 -13.17 3.16 -10.70
CA LEU A 101 -12.17 3.79 -9.82
C LEU A 101 -12.84 4.42 -8.59
N TYR A 102 -13.93 5.16 -8.78
CA TYR A 102 -14.67 5.77 -7.66
C TYR A 102 -15.26 4.75 -6.71
N ASP A 103 -15.77 3.64 -7.23
CA ASP A 103 -16.23 2.53 -6.40
C ASP A 103 -15.10 1.96 -5.53
N LYS A 104 -13.87 1.83 -6.08
CA LYS A 104 -12.69 1.32 -5.33
C LYS A 104 -12.29 2.19 -4.14
N VAL A 105 -12.55 3.50 -4.19
CA VAL A 105 -12.17 4.46 -3.14
C VAL A 105 -13.34 4.93 -2.28
N LYS A 106 -14.59 4.60 -2.65
CA LYS A 106 -15.80 5.10 -2.02
C LYS A 106 -15.84 4.87 -0.50
N GLY A 107 -15.51 3.67 -0.06
CA GLY A 107 -15.47 3.31 1.36
C GLY A 107 -14.50 4.16 2.16
N PHE A 108 -13.32 4.42 1.58
CA PHE A 108 -12.30 5.26 2.19
C PHE A 108 -12.71 6.73 2.25
N TYR A 109 -13.29 7.27 1.18
CA TYR A 109 -13.82 8.63 1.21
C TYR A 109 -14.89 8.79 2.28
N SER A 110 -15.79 7.80 2.46
CA SER A 110 -16.80 7.85 3.53
C SER A 110 -16.16 8.01 4.90
N VAL A 111 -15.20 7.15 5.24
CA VAL A 111 -14.54 7.19 6.54
C VAL A 111 -13.69 8.45 6.70
N LEU A 112 -12.95 8.85 5.67
CA LEU A 112 -12.14 10.07 5.72
C LEU A 112 -13.00 11.31 5.91
N HIS A 113 -14.18 11.37 5.27
CA HIS A 113 -15.11 12.49 5.43
C HIS A 113 -15.71 12.57 6.83
N GLU A 114 -16.03 11.42 7.42
CA GLU A 114 -16.48 11.34 8.82
C GLU A 114 -15.41 11.88 9.78
N VAL A 115 -14.14 11.54 9.54
CA VAL A 115 -13.01 12.00 10.37
C VAL A 115 -12.71 13.49 10.19
N ILE A 116 -12.72 14.01 8.95
CA ILE A 116 -12.42 15.42 8.68
C ILE A 116 -13.60 16.34 9.07
N GLY A 117 -14.84 15.86 8.96
CA GLY A 117 -16.05 16.63 9.24
C GLY A 117 -16.43 17.59 8.10
N GLU A 118 -16.94 18.77 8.45
CA GLU A 118 -17.58 19.70 7.51
C GLU A 118 -16.70 20.13 6.32
N ASN A 119 -15.37 20.19 6.52
CA ASN A 119 -14.42 20.60 5.49
C ASN A 119 -13.98 19.46 4.56
N ALA A 120 -14.49 18.24 4.75
CA ALA A 120 -14.02 17.07 4.01
C ALA A 120 -14.18 17.20 2.50
N SER A 121 -15.30 17.77 2.04
CA SER A 121 -15.56 17.96 0.60
C SER A 121 -14.68 19.04 -0.04
N LEU A 122 -14.08 19.94 0.76
CA LEU A 122 -13.13 20.92 0.27
C LEU A 122 -11.78 20.27 -0.07
N TYR A 123 -11.30 19.39 0.82
CA TYR A 123 -9.98 18.76 0.68
C TYR A 123 -10.02 17.47 -0.14
N CYS A 124 -11.12 16.73 -0.01
CA CYS A 124 -11.35 15.43 -0.62
C CYS A 124 -12.70 15.38 -1.34
N PRO A 125 -12.94 16.19 -2.37
CA PRO A 125 -14.21 16.20 -3.07
C PRO A 125 -14.55 14.82 -3.64
N TRP A 126 -15.80 14.42 -3.47
CA TRP A 126 -16.32 13.17 -4.03
C TRP A 126 -16.17 13.15 -5.55
N ASN A 127 -15.88 11.96 -6.09
CA ASN A 127 -15.79 11.73 -7.53
C ASN A 127 -14.82 12.68 -8.25
N ALA A 128 -13.71 13.04 -7.61
CA ALA A 128 -12.67 13.85 -8.20
C ALA A 128 -11.34 13.08 -8.13
N GLU A 129 -11.05 12.33 -9.19
CA GLU A 129 -9.91 11.41 -9.26
C GLU A 129 -8.59 12.10 -8.95
N ARG A 130 -8.45 13.37 -9.35
CA ARG A 130 -7.23 14.15 -9.15
C ARG A 130 -6.84 14.38 -7.69
N TYR A 131 -7.74 14.17 -6.73
CA TYR A 131 -7.49 14.35 -5.29
C TYR A 131 -7.24 13.03 -4.55
N ILE A 132 -7.32 11.87 -5.23
CA ILE A 132 -7.21 10.57 -4.55
C ILE A 132 -5.85 10.43 -3.84
N ALA A 133 -4.76 10.87 -4.47
CA ALA A 133 -3.42 10.78 -3.88
C ALA A 133 -3.27 11.68 -2.66
N GLU A 134 -3.78 12.90 -2.74
CA GLU A 134 -3.77 13.91 -1.68
C GLU A 134 -4.61 13.45 -0.49
N CYS A 135 -5.78 12.86 -0.74
CA CYS A 135 -6.63 12.29 0.30
C CYS A 135 -5.95 11.12 1.02
N ILE A 136 -5.21 10.29 0.30
CA ILE A 136 -4.40 9.21 0.89
C ILE A 136 -3.30 9.80 1.79
N ASP A 137 -2.60 10.85 1.34
CA ASP A 137 -1.59 11.53 2.16
C ASP A 137 -2.23 12.16 3.43
N ILE A 138 -3.38 12.83 3.32
CA ILE A 138 -4.14 13.36 4.48
C ILE A 138 -4.49 12.24 5.45
N ALA A 139 -4.98 11.10 4.95
CA ALA A 139 -5.35 9.97 5.80
C ALA A 139 -4.15 9.39 6.55
N VAL A 140 -2.98 9.27 5.89
CA VAL A 140 -1.74 8.87 6.57
C VAL A 140 -1.39 9.84 7.70
N CYS A 141 -1.53 11.14 7.48
CA CYS A 141 -1.24 12.16 8.48
C CYS A 141 -2.21 12.12 9.67
N LEU A 142 -3.49 11.84 9.43
CA LEU A 142 -4.48 11.64 10.49
C LEU A 142 -4.18 10.39 11.31
N VAL A 143 -3.93 9.26 10.65
CA VAL A 143 -3.56 7.99 11.31
C VAL A 143 -2.27 8.11 12.12
N GLN A 144 -1.30 8.92 11.67
CA GLN A 144 -0.06 9.17 12.42
C GLN A 144 -0.30 9.71 13.83
N ARG A 145 -1.39 10.47 14.05
CA ARG A 145 -1.72 11.07 15.36
C ARG A 145 -2.03 10.02 16.44
N ASP A 146 -2.40 8.82 16.02
CA ASP A 146 -2.73 7.71 16.92
C ASP A 146 -1.50 6.88 17.30
N VAL A 147 -0.31 7.24 16.80
CA VAL A 147 0.94 6.53 17.03
C VAL A 147 1.80 7.27 18.07
N PRO A 148 2.32 6.61 19.12
CA PRO A 148 2.23 5.17 19.42
C PRO A 148 1.06 4.80 20.36
N ALA A 149 0.13 5.71 20.62
CA ALA A 149 -0.86 5.56 21.69
C ALA A 149 -1.84 4.40 21.46
N TYR A 150 -2.29 4.21 20.22
CA TYR A 150 -3.28 3.21 19.82
C TYR A 150 -2.80 2.27 18.72
N MET A 151 -1.81 2.71 17.93
CA MET A 151 -1.16 1.92 16.90
C MET A 151 0.35 1.90 17.14
N SER A 152 0.98 0.73 17.02
CA SER A 152 2.43 0.62 17.15
C SER A 152 3.16 1.29 15.97
N GLN A 153 4.41 1.73 16.20
CA GLN A 153 5.23 2.29 15.13
C GLN A 153 5.52 1.25 14.02
N GLU A 154 5.59 -0.02 14.38
CA GLU A 154 5.76 -1.16 13.47
C GLU A 154 4.56 -1.32 12.52
N ALA A 155 3.34 -1.26 13.05
CA ALA A 155 2.12 -1.34 12.26
C ALA A 155 2.02 -0.12 11.32
N TYR A 156 2.23 1.07 11.86
CA TYR A 156 2.23 2.31 11.10
C TYR A 156 3.26 2.30 9.96
N ALA A 157 4.49 1.87 10.23
CA ALA A 157 5.53 1.78 9.21
C ALA A 157 5.14 0.84 8.06
N SER A 158 4.49 -0.29 8.35
CA SER A 158 4.02 -1.20 7.30
C SER A 158 2.97 -0.56 6.39
N ILE A 159 2.00 0.17 6.98
CA ILE A 159 0.99 0.92 6.23
C ILE A 159 1.69 1.97 5.37
N LEU A 160 2.63 2.71 5.97
CA LEU A 160 3.37 3.75 5.27
C LEU A 160 4.21 3.22 4.11
N GLU A 161 4.83 2.04 4.23
CA GLU A 161 5.57 1.39 3.14
C GLU A 161 4.68 1.05 1.94
N GLN A 162 3.42 0.74 2.17
CA GLN A 162 2.44 0.49 1.11
C GLN A 162 2.01 1.81 0.46
N VAL A 163 1.69 2.81 1.27
CA VAL A 163 1.24 4.13 0.78
C VAL A 163 2.35 4.87 0.03
N THR A 164 3.59 4.81 0.49
CA THR A 164 4.72 5.49 -0.16
C THR A 164 5.07 4.93 -1.55
N ARG A 165 4.55 3.74 -1.89
CA ARG A 165 4.62 3.17 -3.26
C ARG A 165 3.41 3.54 -4.13
N PHE A 166 2.36 4.10 -3.51
CA PHE A 166 1.15 4.53 -4.20
C PHE A 166 1.42 5.46 -5.39
N PRO A 167 2.40 6.40 -5.38
CA PRO A 167 2.67 7.20 -6.57
C PRO A 167 2.93 6.38 -7.84
N ILE A 168 3.59 5.22 -7.76
CA ILE A 168 3.77 4.34 -8.94
C ILE A 168 2.42 3.81 -9.42
N ILE A 169 1.61 3.29 -8.48
CA ILE A 169 0.28 2.74 -8.74
C ILE A 169 -0.60 3.82 -9.37
N TRP A 170 -0.54 5.03 -8.82
CA TRP A 170 -1.30 6.18 -9.25
C TRP A 170 -0.92 6.63 -10.65
N GLU A 171 0.38 6.76 -10.97
CA GLU A 171 0.83 7.06 -12.33
C GLU A 171 0.31 6.02 -13.34
N ALA A 172 0.36 4.74 -12.99
CA ALA A 172 -0.14 3.68 -13.84
C ALA A 172 -1.68 3.73 -14.02
N ILE A 173 -2.43 4.15 -12.99
CA ILE A 173 -3.87 4.40 -13.09
C ILE A 173 -4.15 5.60 -13.98
N ARG A 174 -3.47 6.72 -13.74
CA ARG A 174 -3.61 7.96 -14.53
C ARG A 174 -3.28 7.72 -15.98
N TYR A 175 -2.21 6.99 -16.29
CA TYR A 175 -1.85 6.65 -17.67
C TYR A 175 -2.94 5.81 -18.35
N GLY A 176 -3.47 4.80 -17.64
CA GLY A 176 -4.61 4.01 -18.11
C GLY A 176 -5.80 4.90 -18.47
N LEU A 177 -6.20 5.79 -17.57
CA LEU A 177 -7.34 6.71 -17.77
C LEU A 177 -7.07 7.82 -18.79
N ALA A 178 -5.89 8.44 -18.79
CA ALA A 178 -5.54 9.58 -19.66
C ALA A 178 -5.35 9.17 -21.13
N SER A 179 -5.06 7.89 -21.40
CA SER A 179 -5.12 7.36 -22.77
C SER A 179 -6.52 7.51 -23.41
N GLU A 180 -7.52 7.92 -22.63
CA GLU A 180 -8.92 8.03 -23.01
C GLU A 180 -9.47 9.46 -23.01
N ASP A 181 -8.79 10.42 -22.36
CA ASP A 181 -9.28 11.80 -22.22
C ASP A 181 -8.16 12.81 -22.49
N SER A 182 -8.32 13.62 -23.54
CA SER A 182 -7.27 14.50 -24.07
C SER A 182 -7.08 15.83 -23.33
N THR A 183 -7.82 16.06 -22.24
CA THR A 183 -7.72 17.30 -21.46
C THR A 183 -6.57 17.22 -20.45
N GLU A 184 -5.55 18.05 -20.65
CA GLU A 184 -4.52 18.32 -19.64
C GLU A 184 -5.18 18.73 -18.33
N ILE A 185 -4.93 17.94 -17.28
CA ILE A 185 -5.39 18.21 -15.92
C ILE A 185 -4.51 19.32 -15.34
N SER A 186 -4.79 20.56 -15.72
CA SER A 186 -4.25 21.75 -15.05
C SER A 186 -5.21 22.17 -13.94
N GLY A 187 -4.96 21.69 -12.73
CA GLY A 187 -5.66 22.14 -11.52
C GLY A 187 -4.86 23.23 -10.79
N PRO A 188 -5.52 24.10 -10.01
CA PRO A 188 -4.80 24.99 -9.10
C PRO A 188 -3.98 24.15 -8.11
N ASP A 189 -2.81 24.68 -7.71
CA ASP A 189 -1.97 24.08 -6.67
C ASP A 189 -2.82 23.85 -5.41
N PHE A 190 -2.88 22.59 -4.97
CA PHE A 190 -3.63 22.19 -3.78
C PHE A 190 -2.80 22.50 -2.53
N ASP A 191 -3.19 23.54 -1.79
CA ASP A 191 -2.62 23.85 -0.48
C ASP A 191 -3.31 23.02 0.60
N MET A 192 -2.65 21.96 1.06
CA MET A 192 -3.11 21.15 2.19
C MET A 192 -3.09 21.98 3.49
N PRO A 193 -4.15 21.93 4.33
CA PRO A 193 -4.17 22.63 5.61
C PRO A 193 -3.00 22.26 6.49
N ALA A 194 -2.43 23.24 7.20
CA ALA A 194 -1.26 23.05 8.03
C ALA A 194 -1.45 21.98 9.12
N ASP A 195 -2.67 21.81 9.64
CA ASP A 195 -2.99 20.78 10.63
C ASP A 195 -3.04 19.36 10.01
N MET A 196 -3.20 19.23 8.69
CA MET A 196 -3.23 17.94 7.99
C MET A 196 -1.89 17.55 7.36
N VAL A 197 -0.85 18.36 7.52
CA VAL A 197 0.51 18.05 7.06
C VAL A 197 1.28 17.31 8.15
N CYS A 198 1.79 16.12 7.83
CA CYS A 198 2.64 15.32 8.72
C CYS A 198 4.13 15.30 8.31
N ASP A 199 4.46 15.90 7.17
CA ASP A 199 5.84 16.13 6.73
C ASP A 199 6.38 17.41 7.42
N GLU A 200 7.13 17.26 8.53
CA GLU A 200 7.83 18.36 9.22
C GLU A 200 9.03 18.91 8.42
N ASN A 201 8.90 19.09 7.11
CA ASN A 201 10.03 19.40 6.24
C ASN A 201 10.62 20.81 6.42
N ASP A 202 10.18 21.64 7.38
CA ASP A 202 10.69 23.02 7.48
C ASP A 202 10.85 23.64 8.88
N HIS A 203 10.59 22.92 9.98
CA HIS A 203 10.66 23.53 11.31
C HIS A 203 11.66 22.84 12.26
N SER A 204 12.88 23.37 12.19
CA SER A 204 13.93 23.36 13.22
C SER A 204 14.50 22.01 13.66
N HIS A 205 15.79 21.85 13.36
CA HIS A 205 16.70 20.86 13.96
C HIS A 205 16.92 21.04 15.48
N ASP A 206 16.05 21.76 16.18
CA ASP A 206 16.18 22.09 17.59
C ASP A 206 15.23 21.23 18.43
N HIS A 207 15.55 19.93 18.52
CA HIS A 207 15.14 19.12 19.66
C HIS A 207 16.33 18.98 20.61
N PRO A 208 16.47 19.85 21.65
CA PRO A 208 17.70 19.94 22.44
C PRO A 208 17.91 18.81 23.46
N ALA A 209 17.14 17.71 23.43
CA ALA A 209 17.05 16.81 24.59
C ALA A 209 17.04 15.30 24.27
N LEU A 210 18.01 14.77 23.49
CA LEU A 210 18.21 13.32 23.35
C LEU A 210 19.69 12.89 23.23
N LEU A 211 20.60 13.59 23.92
CA LEU A 211 22.04 13.28 23.92
C LEU A 211 22.43 12.24 24.98
N GLN A 212 21.91 11.01 24.87
CA GLN A 212 22.53 9.84 25.52
C GLN A 212 22.88 8.75 24.49
N GLY A 213 24.19 8.58 24.29
CA GLY A 213 24.87 7.44 23.64
C GLY A 213 24.22 6.87 22.38
N SER A 214 23.45 5.80 22.54
CA SER A 214 22.91 5.02 21.42
C SER A 214 21.81 5.73 20.62
N VAL A 215 21.12 6.71 21.21
CA VAL A 215 20.09 7.49 20.54
C VAL A 215 20.76 8.50 19.59
N SER A 216 21.82 9.15 20.06
CA SER A 216 22.65 10.06 19.25
C SER A 216 23.22 9.39 18.00
N GLN A 217 23.69 8.14 18.10
CA GLN A 217 24.18 7.38 16.95
C GLN A 217 23.08 7.09 15.92
N THR A 218 21.87 6.72 16.37
CA THR A 218 20.73 6.49 15.48
C THR A 218 20.38 7.78 14.72
N PHE A 219 20.28 8.92 15.39
CA PHE A 219 19.99 10.19 14.71
C PHE A 219 21.12 10.67 13.79
N ALA A 220 22.38 10.46 14.18
CA ALA A 220 23.53 10.77 13.33
C ALA A 220 23.52 9.94 12.03
N LEU A 221 23.24 8.63 12.14
CA LEU A 221 23.07 7.76 10.97
C LEU A 221 21.89 8.19 10.11
N SER A 222 20.76 8.56 10.72
CA SER A 222 19.59 9.05 9.96
C SER A 222 19.90 10.31 9.17
N THR A 223 20.64 11.24 9.78
CA THR A 223 21.12 12.47 9.11
C THR A 223 22.07 12.14 7.95
N ALA A 224 23.00 11.20 8.16
CA ALA A 224 23.92 10.75 7.12
C ALA A 224 23.16 10.09 5.94
N MET A 225 22.16 9.24 6.22
CA MET A 225 21.31 8.62 5.21
C MET A 225 20.51 9.65 4.42
N HIS A 226 19.91 10.63 5.09
CA HIS A 226 19.18 11.70 4.43
C HIS A 226 20.09 12.55 3.54
N ASN A 227 21.31 12.89 4.00
CA ASN A 227 22.30 13.59 3.18
C ASN A 227 22.78 12.78 1.98
N ALA A 228 22.98 11.46 2.13
CA ALA A 228 23.34 10.56 1.04
C ALA A 228 22.20 10.44 0.00
N ALA A 229 20.95 10.33 0.45
CA ALA A 229 19.77 10.31 -0.42
C ALA A 229 19.63 11.64 -1.19
N ARG A 230 19.73 12.79 -0.50
CA ARG A 230 19.70 14.12 -1.13
C ARG A 230 20.82 14.30 -2.17
N SER A 231 22.04 13.87 -1.82
CA SER A 231 23.18 13.89 -2.73
C SER A 231 22.95 13.02 -3.95
N THR A 232 22.35 11.83 -3.76
CA THR A 232 21.99 10.93 -4.86
C THR A 232 20.98 11.57 -5.79
N HIS A 233 19.88 12.14 -5.28
CA HIS A 233 18.92 12.87 -6.11
C HIS A 233 19.59 13.95 -6.96
N LYS A 234 20.50 14.73 -6.37
CA LYS A 234 21.28 15.74 -7.09
C LYS A 234 22.19 15.13 -8.16
N ILE A 235 22.90 14.05 -7.84
CA ILE A 235 23.78 13.33 -8.78
C ILE A 235 23.00 12.84 -10.00
N LEU A 236 21.82 12.25 -9.79
CA LEU A 236 20.97 11.77 -10.88
C LEU A 236 20.42 12.94 -11.72
N ALA A 237 19.93 14.00 -11.08
CA ALA A 237 19.38 15.17 -11.77
C ALA A 237 20.42 15.96 -12.59
N GLU A 238 21.70 15.95 -12.18
CA GLU A 238 22.80 16.58 -12.91
C GLU A 238 23.30 15.76 -14.11
N HIS A 239 22.80 14.52 -14.30
CA HIS A 239 23.20 13.68 -15.42
C HIS A 239 22.53 14.15 -16.73
N GLY A 240 23.25 14.98 -17.49
CA GLY A 240 22.82 15.38 -18.83
C GLY A 240 23.28 14.44 -19.95
N ALA A 241 22.86 14.71 -21.19
CA ALA A 241 23.17 13.89 -22.37
C ALA A 241 24.68 13.66 -22.64
N ASN A 242 25.56 14.54 -22.16
CA ASN A 242 27.02 14.44 -22.30
C ASN A 242 27.73 14.05 -20.99
N ALA A 243 26.99 13.68 -19.94
CA ALA A 243 27.57 13.26 -18.67
C ALA A 243 28.10 11.83 -18.76
N SER A 244 29.23 11.57 -18.10
CA SER A 244 29.77 10.22 -18.01
C SER A 244 29.00 9.41 -16.97
N LEU A 245 28.47 8.25 -17.38
CA LEU A 245 27.83 7.30 -16.47
C LEU A 245 28.80 6.81 -15.38
N ASN A 246 30.08 6.58 -15.74
CA ASN A 246 31.13 6.21 -14.79
C ASN A 246 31.27 7.24 -13.67
N ARG A 247 31.31 8.53 -14.03
CA ARG A 247 31.41 9.63 -13.06
C ARG A 247 30.17 9.72 -12.17
N THR A 248 28.99 9.42 -12.72
CA THR A 248 27.72 9.42 -11.99
C THR A 248 27.72 8.31 -10.93
N ILE A 249 28.12 7.11 -11.32
CA ILE A 249 28.23 5.94 -10.42
C ILE A 249 29.28 6.18 -9.33
N GLN A 250 30.44 6.73 -9.68
CA GLN A 250 31.47 7.05 -8.70
C GLN A 250 30.96 8.04 -7.64
N ARG A 251 30.27 9.11 -8.04
CA ARG A 251 29.70 10.08 -7.09
C ARG A 251 28.62 9.45 -6.20
N PHE A 252 27.84 8.52 -6.75
CA PHE A 252 26.86 7.75 -5.98
C PHE A 252 27.56 6.89 -4.92
N GLU A 253 28.58 6.13 -5.31
CA GLU A 253 29.39 5.30 -4.40
C GLU A 253 30.00 6.14 -3.26
N GLU A 254 30.60 7.28 -3.60
CA GLU A 254 31.19 8.23 -2.64
C GLU A 254 30.15 8.76 -1.64
N ALA A 255 28.93 9.04 -2.09
CA ALA A 255 27.85 9.53 -1.22
C ALA A 255 27.38 8.48 -0.20
N TRP A 256 27.37 7.20 -0.59
CA TRP A 256 26.88 6.11 0.26
C TRP A 256 27.96 5.42 1.11
N HIS A 257 29.24 5.59 0.76
CA HIS A 257 30.34 4.96 1.49
C HIS A 257 30.28 5.17 3.02
N PRO A 258 30.09 6.39 3.56
CA PRO A 258 30.06 6.60 5.01
C PRO A 258 28.86 5.89 5.69
N VAL A 259 27.71 5.86 5.02
CA VAL A 259 26.50 5.21 5.53
C VAL A 259 26.69 3.69 5.57
N CYS A 260 27.19 3.11 4.48
CA CYS A 260 27.40 1.67 4.41
C CYS A 260 28.53 1.17 5.29
N HIS A 261 29.53 2.00 5.60
CA HIS A 261 30.51 1.67 6.63
C HIS A 261 29.85 1.43 7.99
N LEU A 262 28.84 2.22 8.36
CA LEU A 262 28.11 2.09 9.62
C LEU A 262 27.09 0.95 9.60
N LEU A 263 26.38 0.77 8.48
CA LEU A 263 25.38 -0.30 8.34
C LEU A 263 26.00 -1.68 8.11
N GLY A 264 27.22 -1.73 7.57
CA GLY A 264 27.81 -2.93 7.02
C GLY A 264 27.06 -3.36 5.77
N CYS A 265 27.07 -2.52 4.74
CA CYS A 265 26.59 -2.82 3.39
C CYS A 265 27.66 -2.50 2.33
N ASP A 266 27.43 -2.94 1.11
CA ASP A 266 28.18 -2.59 -0.08
C ASP A 266 27.65 -1.28 -0.67
N HIS A 267 28.41 -0.20 -0.49
CA HIS A 267 28.08 1.14 -0.97
C HIS A 267 28.04 1.26 -2.51
N SER A 268 28.53 0.26 -3.24
CA SER A 268 28.46 0.20 -4.70
C SER A 268 27.28 -0.65 -5.22
N ASN A 269 26.51 -1.28 -4.32
CA ASN A 269 25.29 -2.00 -4.66
C ASN A 269 24.07 -1.33 -4.03
N PHE A 270 23.27 -0.63 -4.83
CA PHE A 270 22.06 0.05 -4.36
C PHE A 270 21.03 -0.90 -3.75
N LEU A 271 20.92 -2.13 -4.27
CA LEU A 271 20.03 -3.12 -3.65
C LEU A 271 20.47 -3.42 -2.22
N ASP A 272 21.78 -3.56 -1.97
CA ASP A 272 22.32 -3.82 -0.63
C ASP A 272 22.10 -2.61 0.31
N ILE A 273 22.33 -1.38 -0.19
CA ILE A 273 22.00 -0.13 0.52
C ILE A 273 20.52 -0.11 0.92
N TYR A 274 19.63 -0.39 -0.04
CA TYR A 274 18.19 -0.37 0.19
C TYR A 274 17.78 -1.42 1.23
N LEU A 275 18.26 -2.66 1.14
CA LEU A 275 17.97 -3.70 2.13
C LEU A 275 18.52 -3.33 3.51
N ALA A 276 19.78 -2.90 3.60
CA ALA A 276 20.42 -2.53 4.86
C ALA A 276 19.72 -1.39 5.59
N SER A 277 19.15 -0.42 4.86
CA SER A 277 18.42 0.72 5.44
C SER A 277 17.20 0.33 6.30
N HIS A 278 16.65 -0.87 6.13
CA HIS A 278 15.55 -1.38 6.95
C HIS A 278 15.99 -1.70 8.38
N SER A 279 17.26 -2.09 8.58
CA SER A 279 17.82 -2.23 9.94
C SER A 279 17.79 -0.92 10.71
N HIS A 280 18.08 0.19 10.04
CA HIS A 280 18.02 1.51 10.66
C HIS A 280 16.58 1.93 10.95
N THR A 281 15.63 1.59 10.09
CA THR A 281 14.20 1.85 10.32
C THR A 281 13.69 1.13 11.57
N MET A 282 14.09 -0.14 11.77
CA MET A 282 13.79 -0.86 13.01
C MET A 282 14.41 -0.17 14.25
N ALA A 283 15.62 0.38 14.14
CA ALA A 283 16.22 1.14 15.23
C ALA A 283 15.43 2.43 15.54
N LEU A 284 14.94 3.12 14.50
CA LEU A 284 14.11 4.32 14.65
C LEU A 284 12.77 4.02 15.34
N MET A 285 12.11 2.91 15.00
CA MET A 285 10.83 2.50 15.64
C MET A 285 10.89 2.48 17.17
N SER A 286 12.07 2.14 17.71
CA SER A 286 12.28 2.07 19.16
C SER A 286 12.77 3.36 19.82
N LYS A 287 13.16 4.39 19.04
CA LYS A 287 13.93 5.54 19.56
C LYS A 287 13.50 6.91 19.04
N ALA A 288 12.77 6.96 17.93
CA ALA A 288 12.44 8.19 17.24
C ALA A 288 10.96 8.56 17.40
N SER A 289 10.64 9.81 17.09
CA SER A 289 9.25 10.22 16.90
C SER A 289 8.66 9.53 15.66
N VAL A 290 7.34 9.36 15.64
CA VAL A 290 6.65 8.81 14.46
C VAL A 290 6.86 9.69 13.22
N SER A 291 6.97 11.00 13.39
CA SER A 291 7.27 11.96 12.31
C SER A 291 8.66 11.72 11.70
N HIS A 292 9.67 11.47 12.54
CA HIS A 292 11.02 11.11 12.07
C HIS A 292 11.00 9.78 11.31
N LEU A 293 10.30 8.77 11.85
CA LEU A 293 10.12 7.48 11.20
C LEU A 293 9.42 7.65 9.83
N HIS A 294 8.38 8.48 9.76
CA HIS A 294 7.65 8.80 8.54
C HIS A 294 8.60 9.37 7.48
N SER A 295 9.26 10.48 7.80
CA SER A 295 10.19 11.15 6.90
C SER A 295 11.29 10.20 6.39
N HIS A 296 11.80 9.32 7.26
CA HIS A 296 12.80 8.33 6.88
C HIS A 296 12.28 7.29 5.87
N ILE A 297 11.08 6.74 6.07
CA ILE A 297 10.47 5.78 5.14
C ILE A 297 10.14 6.45 3.79
N ARG A 298 9.50 7.62 3.80
CA ARG A 298 9.25 8.43 2.59
C ARG A 298 10.55 8.71 1.84
N GLY A 299 11.60 9.14 2.54
CA GLY A 299 12.90 9.44 1.94
C GLY A 299 13.54 8.24 1.26
N ARG A 300 13.50 7.06 1.90
CA ARG A 300 13.96 5.81 1.28
C ARG A 300 13.19 5.47 0.01
N GLN A 301 11.86 5.57 0.02
CA GLN A 301 11.06 5.23 -1.16
C GLN A 301 11.27 6.25 -2.29
N LYS A 302 11.33 7.56 -1.99
CA LYS A 302 11.66 8.59 -2.99
C LYS A 302 13.00 8.32 -3.67
N LEU A 303 14.02 7.94 -2.90
CA LEU A 303 15.31 7.53 -3.45
C LEU A 303 15.19 6.32 -4.36
N HIS A 304 14.50 5.27 -3.92
CA HIS A 304 14.28 4.07 -4.72
C HIS A 304 13.59 4.37 -6.05
N LEU A 305 12.55 5.21 -6.04
CA LEU A 305 11.86 5.67 -7.25
C LEU A 305 12.78 6.44 -8.19
N ALA A 306 13.62 7.33 -7.66
CA ALA A 306 14.56 8.09 -8.47
C ALA A 306 15.60 7.17 -9.13
N MET A 307 16.12 6.18 -8.40
CA MET A 307 17.04 5.19 -8.95
C MET A 307 16.37 4.32 -10.02
N ALA A 308 15.11 3.90 -9.80
CA ALA A 308 14.35 3.13 -10.77
C ALA A 308 14.12 3.91 -12.08
N ARG A 309 13.67 5.17 -11.99
CA ARG A 309 13.50 6.06 -13.15
C ARG A 309 14.80 6.27 -13.91
N PHE A 310 15.88 6.57 -13.19
CA PHE A 310 17.19 6.73 -13.80
C PHE A 310 17.66 5.46 -14.53
N THR A 311 17.34 4.30 -13.96
CA THR A 311 17.64 3.01 -14.60
C THR A 311 16.81 2.78 -15.86
N GLN A 312 15.54 3.20 -15.89
CA GLN A 312 14.72 3.16 -17.12
C GLN A 312 15.33 4.05 -18.22
N GLU A 313 15.80 5.25 -17.86
CA GLU A 313 16.36 6.21 -18.83
C GLU A 313 17.73 5.79 -19.40
N HIS A 314 18.56 5.12 -18.60
CA HIS A 314 19.94 4.78 -18.96
C HIS A 314 20.19 3.27 -19.21
N GLY A 315 19.16 2.45 -19.00
CA GLY A 315 19.13 1.02 -19.33
C GLY A 315 20.13 0.16 -18.56
N ALA A 316 20.43 -1.00 -19.15
CA ALA A 316 21.24 -2.06 -18.51
C ALA A 316 22.65 -1.60 -18.10
N ALA A 317 23.26 -0.65 -18.82
CA ALA A 317 24.61 -0.17 -18.51
C ALA A 317 24.73 0.47 -17.11
N PHE A 318 23.66 1.10 -16.62
CA PHE A 318 23.58 1.59 -15.25
C PHE A 318 23.14 0.47 -14.31
N ALA A 319 22.08 -0.27 -14.68
CA ALA A 319 21.51 -1.33 -13.86
C ALA A 319 22.56 -2.37 -13.44
N ASP A 320 23.34 -2.91 -14.37
CA ASP A 320 24.31 -3.99 -14.14
C ASP A 320 25.42 -3.59 -13.16
N ARG A 321 25.65 -2.29 -12.97
CA ARG A 321 26.71 -1.78 -12.10
C ARG A 321 26.22 -1.42 -10.72
N VAL A 322 24.98 -0.96 -10.61
CA VAL A 322 24.42 -0.43 -9.36
C VAL A 322 23.46 -1.42 -8.70
N TYR A 323 22.82 -2.31 -9.47
CA TYR A 323 21.91 -3.35 -9.02
C TYR A 323 22.53 -4.73 -9.21
N ARG A 324 23.72 -4.93 -8.63
CA ARG A 324 24.47 -6.18 -8.81
C ARG A 324 23.77 -7.34 -8.09
N SER A 325 23.83 -8.51 -8.69
CA SER A 325 23.46 -9.76 -8.04
C SER A 325 24.37 -10.01 -6.84
N GLY A 326 23.79 -10.37 -5.70
CA GLY A 326 24.51 -10.61 -4.46
C GLY A 326 24.44 -9.42 -3.52
N THR A 327 23.71 -9.61 -2.43
CA THR A 327 23.61 -8.67 -1.30
C THR A 327 24.30 -9.25 -0.08
N GLN A 328 24.63 -8.41 0.89
CA GLN A 328 25.19 -8.92 2.13
C GLN A 328 24.10 -9.64 2.92
N ALA A 329 24.44 -10.82 3.47
CA ALA A 329 23.49 -11.63 4.25
C ALA A 329 22.83 -10.85 5.40
N LYS A 330 23.57 -9.92 6.01
CA LYS A 330 23.08 -9.03 7.07
C LYS A 330 22.00 -8.07 6.56
N SER A 331 22.15 -7.53 5.35
CA SER A 331 21.16 -6.65 4.72
C SER A 331 19.87 -7.40 4.40
N GLU A 332 19.99 -8.61 3.85
CA GLU A 332 18.84 -9.48 3.57
C GLU A 332 18.11 -9.91 4.85
N GLU A 333 18.86 -10.27 5.89
CA GLU A 333 18.30 -10.59 7.21
C GLU A 333 17.55 -9.38 7.79
N ALA A 334 18.15 -8.18 7.73
CA ALA A 334 17.51 -6.96 8.18
C ALA A 334 16.19 -6.69 7.48
N PHE A 335 16.15 -6.83 6.15
CA PHE A 335 14.93 -6.65 5.36
C PHE A 335 13.86 -7.70 5.70
N ARG A 336 14.24 -8.98 5.79
CA ARG A 336 13.32 -10.06 6.16
C ARG A 336 12.73 -9.85 7.56
N ARG A 337 13.57 -9.50 8.53
CA ARG A 337 13.16 -9.24 9.91
C ARG A 337 12.22 -8.04 9.98
N TYR A 338 12.56 -6.93 9.33
CA TYR A 338 11.69 -5.75 9.24
C TYR A 338 10.32 -6.12 8.66
N GLY A 339 10.32 -6.84 7.53
CA GLY A 339 9.09 -7.30 6.91
C GLY A 339 8.26 -8.19 7.82
N HIS A 340 8.87 -9.12 8.56
CA HIS A 340 8.16 -9.96 9.52
C HIS A 340 7.50 -9.13 10.63
N VAL A 341 8.30 -8.33 11.34
CA VAL A 341 7.85 -7.55 12.50
C VAL A 341 6.73 -6.58 12.15
N THR A 342 6.89 -5.84 11.05
CA THR A 342 5.89 -4.84 10.63
C THR A 342 4.60 -5.48 10.14
N ARG A 343 4.69 -6.63 9.45
CA ARG A 343 3.52 -7.39 8.99
C ARG A 343 2.72 -7.99 10.15
N GLU A 344 3.42 -8.58 11.12
CA GLU A 344 2.81 -9.12 12.32
C GLU A 344 2.08 -8.01 13.09
N ALA A 345 2.73 -6.84 13.27
CA ALA A 345 2.13 -5.69 13.92
C ALA A 345 0.85 -5.17 13.21
N VAL A 346 0.83 -5.09 11.87
CA VAL A 346 -0.40 -4.72 11.14
C VAL A 346 -1.48 -5.76 11.32
N ARG A 347 -1.16 -7.04 11.24
CA ARG A 347 -2.12 -8.12 11.44
C ARG A 347 -2.74 -8.02 12.84
N ASP A 348 -1.91 -7.84 13.86
CA ASP A 348 -2.35 -7.75 15.25
C ASP A 348 -3.14 -6.48 15.54
N HIS A 349 -2.94 -5.42 14.77
CA HIS A 349 -3.72 -4.20 14.87
C HIS A 349 -5.06 -4.29 14.11
N LEU A 350 -5.03 -4.64 12.83
CA LEU A 350 -6.20 -4.61 11.95
C LEU A 350 -7.15 -5.79 12.15
N LEU A 351 -6.65 -6.99 12.46
CA LEU A 351 -7.52 -8.17 12.59
C LEU A 351 -8.48 -8.04 13.78
N PRO A 352 -8.04 -7.73 15.01
CA PRO A 352 -8.96 -7.53 16.13
C PRO A 352 -9.95 -6.38 15.86
N MET A 353 -9.50 -5.32 15.19
CA MET A 353 -10.35 -4.20 14.80
C MET A 353 -11.47 -4.64 13.84
N THR A 354 -11.16 -5.42 12.81
CA THR A 354 -12.18 -5.97 11.88
C THR A 354 -13.20 -6.87 12.59
N VAL A 355 -12.78 -7.57 13.65
CA VAL A 355 -13.67 -8.42 14.48
C VAL A 355 -14.51 -7.57 15.43
N ALA A 356 -13.93 -6.48 15.95
CA ALA A 356 -14.60 -5.55 16.85
C ALA A 356 -15.61 -4.63 16.13
N MET A 357 -15.49 -4.49 14.80
CA MET A 357 -16.51 -3.87 13.94
C MET A 357 -17.78 -4.74 13.90
N ASN A 358 -18.53 -4.74 15.01
CA ASN A 358 -19.81 -5.42 15.10
C ASN A 358 -20.89 -4.73 14.25
N ASN A 359 -20.64 -3.49 13.82
CA ASN A 359 -21.48 -2.77 12.89
C ASN A 359 -21.23 -3.26 11.45
N LYS A 360 -22.10 -4.16 10.99
CA LYS A 360 -22.09 -4.73 9.64
C LYS A 360 -22.04 -3.66 8.56
N THR A 361 -22.79 -2.58 8.73
CA THR A 361 -22.87 -1.48 7.76
C THR A 361 -21.52 -0.79 7.63
N LYS A 362 -20.82 -0.55 8.75
CA LYS A 362 -19.46 -0.02 8.77
C LYS A 362 -18.43 -0.97 8.16
N ALA A 363 -18.55 -2.27 8.38
CA ALA A 363 -17.64 -3.23 7.75
C ALA A 363 -17.89 -3.32 6.24
N LEU A 364 -19.15 -3.40 5.82
CA LEU A 364 -19.54 -3.52 4.42
C LEU A 364 -19.12 -2.31 3.61
N ARG A 365 -19.21 -1.07 4.12
CA ARG A 365 -18.77 0.13 3.38
C ARG A 365 -17.29 0.11 3.00
N LEU A 366 -16.45 -0.62 3.73
CA LEU A 366 -15.00 -0.71 3.48
C LEU A 366 -14.64 -1.72 2.38
N VAL A 367 -15.57 -2.60 2.03
CA VAL A 367 -15.38 -3.62 1.02
C VAL A 367 -15.72 -3.05 -0.36
N ASP A 368 -14.95 -3.47 -1.34
CA ASP A 368 -15.26 -3.34 -2.76
C ASP A 368 -16.62 -3.98 -3.07
N GLN A 369 -17.65 -3.16 -3.30
CA GLN A 369 -19.03 -3.64 -3.42
C GLN A 369 -19.21 -4.55 -4.63
N VAL A 370 -18.51 -4.26 -5.71
CA VAL A 370 -18.57 -5.06 -6.94
C VAL A 370 -17.97 -6.45 -6.71
N GLU A 371 -16.77 -6.52 -6.12
CA GLU A 371 -16.14 -7.81 -5.83
C GLU A 371 -16.89 -8.59 -4.75
N PHE A 372 -17.46 -7.90 -3.76
CA PHE A 372 -18.32 -8.52 -2.76
C PHE A 372 -19.57 -9.14 -3.38
N ALA A 373 -20.25 -8.43 -4.29
CA ALA A 373 -21.42 -8.95 -4.98
C ALA A 373 -21.10 -10.19 -5.83
N LYS A 374 -19.96 -10.18 -6.54
CA LYS A 374 -19.47 -11.35 -7.30
C LYS A 374 -19.20 -12.55 -6.39
N PHE A 375 -18.49 -12.32 -5.28
CA PHE A 375 -18.22 -13.34 -4.27
C PHE A 375 -19.54 -13.92 -3.73
N TYR A 376 -20.48 -13.06 -3.36
CA TYR A 376 -21.77 -13.46 -2.81
C TYR A 376 -22.60 -14.29 -3.80
N ALA A 377 -22.63 -13.89 -5.08
CA ALA A 377 -23.29 -14.66 -6.13
C ALA A 377 -22.67 -16.05 -6.31
N ALA A 378 -21.34 -16.15 -6.43
CA ALA A 378 -20.64 -17.42 -6.55
C ALA A 378 -20.80 -18.32 -5.31
N TRP A 379 -20.82 -17.71 -4.13
CA TRP A 379 -21.10 -18.40 -2.88
C TRP A 379 -22.52 -18.99 -2.88
N LYS A 380 -23.53 -18.19 -3.27
CA LYS A 380 -24.93 -18.62 -3.37
C LYS A 380 -25.13 -19.76 -4.35
N GLU A 381 -24.44 -19.73 -5.50
CA GLU A 381 -24.49 -20.82 -6.48
C GLU A 381 -23.87 -22.12 -5.94
N SER A 382 -22.76 -22.02 -5.20
CA SER A 382 -22.06 -23.20 -4.66
C SER A 382 -22.74 -23.84 -3.45
N HIS A 383 -23.57 -23.10 -2.71
CA HIS A 383 -24.22 -23.56 -1.48
C HIS A 383 -25.74 -23.74 -1.63
N GLY A 384 -26.30 -23.53 -2.82
CA GLY A 384 -27.72 -23.71 -3.12
C GLY A 384 -28.65 -22.72 -2.41
N ASN A 385 -29.96 -22.87 -2.66
CA ASN A 385 -31.02 -22.05 -2.03
C ASN A 385 -31.36 -22.51 -0.59
N GLU A 386 -30.64 -23.47 -0.01
CA GLU A 386 -30.97 -24.08 1.28
C GLU A 386 -30.81 -23.12 2.47
N THR A 387 -30.23 -21.92 2.28
CA THR A 387 -29.91 -20.96 3.34
C THR A 387 -30.79 -19.71 3.36
N GLY A 388 -31.99 -19.73 2.78
CA GLY A 388 -32.96 -18.62 2.92
C GLY A 388 -33.30 -18.21 4.37
N LYS A 389 -32.88 -19.01 5.37
CA LYS A 389 -32.94 -18.68 6.81
C LYS A 389 -31.58 -18.59 7.51
N GLU A 390 -30.47 -18.91 6.83
CA GLU A 390 -29.15 -19.10 7.44
C GLU A 390 -28.00 -18.32 6.75
N VAL A 391 -28.31 -17.31 5.93
CA VAL A 391 -27.31 -16.27 5.58
C VAL A 391 -27.25 -15.16 6.64
N ALA A 392 -28.34 -14.97 7.41
CA ALA A 392 -28.36 -14.04 8.54
C ALA A 392 -27.27 -14.31 9.61
N PRO A 393 -26.88 -15.56 9.96
CA PRO A 393 -25.79 -15.90 10.86
C PRO A 393 -24.40 -15.42 10.43
N TRP A 394 -24.10 -15.25 9.14
CA TRP A 394 -22.81 -14.68 8.72
C TRP A 394 -22.71 -13.20 9.11
N LEU A 395 -23.85 -12.53 9.13
CA LEU A 395 -23.96 -11.16 9.59
C LEU A 395 -24.09 -11.15 11.14
N SER A 396 -24.96 -11.94 11.77
CA SER A 396 -25.18 -11.93 13.23
C SER A 396 -24.17 -12.73 14.07
N GLY A 397 -23.21 -13.42 13.45
CA GLY A 397 -22.38 -14.44 14.10
C GLY A 397 -20.93 -14.45 13.63
N PHE A 398 -20.25 -13.30 13.67
CA PHE A 398 -18.81 -13.22 13.41
C PHE A 398 -17.98 -14.12 14.38
N SER A 399 -18.51 -14.43 15.58
CA SER A 399 -17.89 -15.31 16.58
C SER A 399 -18.06 -16.82 16.29
N GLU A 400 -19.19 -17.23 15.73
CA GLU A 400 -19.43 -18.63 15.31
C GLU A 400 -18.61 -18.96 14.06
N LEU A 401 -18.46 -17.99 13.16
CA LEU A 401 -17.56 -18.10 12.01
C LEU A 401 -16.11 -18.31 12.44
N GLN A 402 -15.62 -17.56 13.43
CA GLN A 402 -14.29 -17.80 14.03
C GLN A 402 -14.16 -19.20 14.62
N THR A 403 -15.22 -19.76 15.19
CA THR A 403 -15.22 -21.09 15.81
C THR A 403 -15.23 -22.20 14.76
N VAL A 404 -16.01 -22.07 13.70
CA VAL A 404 -16.04 -23.00 12.56
C VAL A 404 -14.75 -22.93 11.75
N MET A 405 -14.20 -21.73 11.58
CA MET A 405 -12.91 -21.52 10.91
C MET A 405 -11.78 -22.15 11.74
N ARG A 406 -11.66 -21.83 13.05
CA ARG A 406 -10.65 -22.47 13.94
C ARG A 406 -10.79 -23.99 14.04
N SER A 407 -12.01 -24.52 14.15
CA SER A 407 -12.24 -25.97 14.30
C SER A 407 -11.98 -26.77 13.03
N ARG A 408 -12.04 -26.13 11.85
CA ARG A 408 -11.71 -26.76 10.55
C ARG A 408 -10.32 -26.40 10.03
N GLY A 409 -9.49 -25.74 10.83
CA GLY A 409 -8.14 -25.31 10.44
C GLY A 409 -8.12 -24.21 9.37
N PHE A 410 -9.24 -23.53 9.13
CA PHE A 410 -9.30 -22.32 8.33
C PHE A 410 -9.01 -21.15 9.26
N GLU A 411 -7.91 -20.43 9.10
CA GLU A 411 -7.82 -19.10 9.71
C GLU A 411 -8.82 -18.18 8.99
N LEU A 412 -9.19 -17.04 9.60
CA LEU A 412 -10.14 -16.03 9.10
C LEU A 412 -9.62 -15.37 7.81
N LEU A 413 -9.56 -16.16 6.73
CA LEU A 413 -8.76 -15.96 5.54
C LEU A 413 -9.60 -15.74 4.29
N THR A 414 -10.92 -15.64 4.39
CA THR A 414 -11.78 -15.54 3.20
C THR A 414 -12.10 -14.09 2.82
N VAL A 415 -12.15 -13.18 3.80
CA VAL A 415 -12.13 -11.72 3.56
C VAL A 415 -10.68 -11.21 3.36
N ILE A 416 -9.71 -11.96 3.88
CA ILE A 416 -8.27 -11.67 3.86
C ILE A 416 -7.52 -12.56 2.84
N ARG A 417 -8.22 -13.32 1.99
CA ARG A 417 -7.59 -14.19 0.98
C ARG A 417 -6.73 -13.41 -0.04
N PRO A 418 -7.09 -12.17 -0.44
CA PRO A 418 -6.20 -11.33 -1.24
C PRO A 418 -4.90 -11.02 -0.51
N PHE A 419 -4.95 -10.77 0.82
CA PHE A 419 -3.75 -10.65 1.63
C PHE A 419 -2.99 -11.96 1.60
N GLU A 420 -3.56 -13.09 2.01
CA GLU A 420 -2.80 -14.32 2.24
C GLU A 420 -2.27 -15.02 0.96
N VAL A 421 -2.96 -14.88 -0.18
CA VAL A 421 -2.50 -15.40 -1.48
C VAL A 421 -1.43 -14.50 -2.10
N CYS A 422 -1.46 -13.19 -1.86
CA CYS A 422 -0.26 -12.36 -2.04
C CYS A 422 0.83 -12.72 -1.02
N TRP A 423 0.47 -12.96 0.23
CA TRP A 423 1.34 -13.15 1.39
C TRP A 423 2.15 -14.45 1.35
N LYS A 424 1.55 -15.58 0.99
CA LYS A 424 2.22 -16.89 0.79
C LYS A 424 3.05 -16.91 -0.49
N ARG A 425 2.70 -16.10 -1.49
CA ARG A 425 3.55 -15.92 -2.69
C ARG A 425 4.68 -14.91 -2.49
N PHE A 426 4.64 -14.07 -1.45
CA PHE A 426 5.78 -13.25 -1.02
C PHE A 426 6.82 -14.03 -0.18
N GLU A 427 6.58 -15.31 0.15
CA GLU A 427 7.66 -16.28 0.40
C GLU A 427 8.39 -16.62 -0.91
N CYS A 428 8.78 -15.60 -1.67
CA CYS A 428 9.76 -15.75 -2.72
C CYS A 428 11.10 -15.94 -2.05
N ARG A 429 11.60 -17.19 -2.10
CA ARG A 429 12.89 -17.60 -1.56
C ARG A 429 14.10 -16.91 -2.18
N ASP A 430 13.90 -16.04 -3.18
CA ASP A 430 14.99 -15.41 -3.91
C ASP A 430 14.87 -13.87 -3.91
N VAL A 431 15.91 -13.23 -3.39
CA VAL A 431 16.16 -11.77 -3.37
C VAL A 431 16.21 -11.20 -4.80
N GLU A 432 16.31 -12.04 -5.83
CA GLU A 432 16.28 -11.68 -7.25
C GLU A 432 14.98 -10.98 -7.71
N MET A 433 13.88 -11.08 -6.97
CA MET A 433 12.58 -10.57 -7.41
C MET A 433 12.40 -9.04 -7.26
N LEU A 434 13.27 -8.37 -6.51
CA LEU A 434 13.30 -6.90 -6.42
C LEU A 434 13.94 -6.23 -7.65
N LEU A 435 14.64 -6.98 -8.50
CA LEU A 435 15.36 -6.48 -9.67
C LEU A 435 14.47 -6.30 -10.92
N VAL A 436 13.23 -6.80 -10.91
CA VAL A 436 12.40 -6.93 -12.14
C VAL A 436 11.11 -6.09 -12.09
N CYS A 437 11.06 -5.07 -11.23
CA CYS A 437 10.01 -4.04 -11.26
C CYS A 437 10.37 -2.81 -12.12
N ILE A 438 11.45 -2.91 -12.91
CA ILE A 438 11.80 -1.91 -13.92
C ILE A 438 11.16 -2.38 -15.24
N PRO A 439 10.03 -1.79 -15.70
CA PRO A 439 9.58 -2.04 -17.06
C PRO A 439 10.71 -1.67 -18.06
N PRO A 440 10.88 -2.43 -19.15
CA PRO A 440 11.79 -2.06 -20.23
C PRO A 440 11.40 -0.73 -20.87
#